data_AF-A0A954UDS4-F1
#
_entry.id   AF-A0A954UDS4-F1
#
_cell.length_a   1.000
_cell.length_b   1.000
_cell.length_c   1.000
_cell.angle_alpha   90.00
_cell.angle_beta   90.00
_cell.angle_gamma   90.00
#
_symmetry.space_group_name_H-M   'P 1'
#
loop_
_entity.id
_entity.type
_entity.pdbx_description
1 polymer ?
#
loop_
_entity_poly.entity_id
_entity_poly.type
_entity_poly.pdbx_seq_one_letter_code
_entity_poly.pdbx_strand_id
1 'polypeptide(L)'
;FGFCVSVVLYNAMRVVLAALEAAHPLPTVEEDDPNVVKSPRYSQHYLWDELSGVWRGMEIAIEQAEWTAAFAGLTPKQLANKLRWLANRVDARKYHTNRYRKQKTKRKKTISGNRGNHVSTQKEINNRKRVSLKLLQ
;
A
#
# COMPACT_ATOMS: atom_id res chain seq x y z
N PHE A 1 -2.48 23.49 18.75
CA PHE A 1 -1.01 23.32 18.67
C PHE A 1 -0.60 22.16 17.77
N GLY A 2 -1.26 20.99 17.85
CA GLY A 2 -0.90 19.81 17.04
C GLY A 2 -0.82 20.05 15.53
N PHE A 3 -1.70 20.89 14.96
CA PHE A 3 -1.64 21.26 13.54
C PHE A 3 -0.27 21.82 13.12
N CYS A 4 0.27 22.79 13.85
CA CYS A 4 1.56 23.41 13.52
C CYS A 4 2.70 22.39 13.60
N VAL A 5 2.70 21.54 14.63
CA VAL A 5 3.69 20.47 14.80
C VAL A 5 3.61 19.47 13.63
N SER A 6 2.41 19.09 13.22
CA SER A 6 2.20 18.21 12.05
C SER A 6 2.73 18.83 10.75
N VAL A 7 2.56 20.14 10.55
CA VAL A 7 3.08 20.83 9.35
C VAL A 7 4.60 20.82 9.35
N VAL A 8 5.25 21.09 10.49
CA VAL A 8 6.71 21.07 10.61
C VAL A 8 7.25 19.66 10.36
N LEU A 9 6.66 18.64 10.98
CA LEU A 9 7.02 17.23 10.76
C LEU A 9 6.85 16.82 9.30
N TYR A 10 5.75 17.20 8.68
CA TYR A 10 5.51 16.92 7.27
C TYR A 10 6.58 17.55 6.38
N ASN A 11 6.94 18.82 6.62
CA ASN A 11 7.97 19.50 5.85
C ASN A 11 9.35 18.83 6.03
N ALA A 12 9.74 18.51 7.26
CA ALA A 12 10.98 17.79 7.54
C ALA A 12 11.01 16.43 6.81
N MET A 13 9.91 15.68 6.87
CA MET A 13 9.79 14.39 6.20
C MET A 13 9.84 14.50 4.68
N ARG A 14 9.24 15.54 4.10
CA ARG A 14 9.28 15.80 2.65
C ARG A 14 10.69 16.12 2.18
N VAL A 15 11.53 16.77 2.99
CA VAL A 15 12.95 17.00 2.66
C VAL A 15 13.72 15.68 2.60
N VAL A 16 13.49 14.77 3.56
CA VAL A 16 14.10 13.42 3.55
C VAL A 16 13.66 12.63 2.33
N LEU A 17 12.36 12.64 2.02
CA LEU A 17 11.81 12.00 0.82
C LEU A 17 12.42 12.57 -0.46
N ALA A 18 12.55 13.89 -0.58
CA ALA A 18 13.16 14.52 -1.74
C ALA A 18 14.64 14.12 -1.90
N ALA A 19 15.37 13.97 -0.80
CA ALA A 19 16.75 13.49 -0.84
C ALA A 19 16.84 12.02 -1.32
N LEU A 20 15.90 11.17 -0.89
CA LEU A 20 15.80 9.78 -1.36
C LEU A 20 15.42 9.69 -2.85
N GLU A 21 14.46 10.51 -3.31
CA GLU A 21 14.07 10.60 -4.73
C GLU A 21 15.22 11.12 -5.60
N ALA A 22 16.02 12.06 -5.10
CA ALA A 22 17.19 12.59 -5.80
C ALA A 22 18.40 11.63 -5.84
N ALA A 23 18.49 10.70 -4.89
CA ALA A 23 19.52 9.66 -4.84
C ALA A 23 19.13 8.43 -5.67
N HIS A 24 17.86 8.03 -5.58
CA HIS A 24 17.32 6.82 -6.20
C HIS A 24 16.11 7.21 -7.06
N PRO A 25 16.34 7.67 -8.30
CA PRO A 25 15.26 8.02 -9.21
C PRO A 25 14.46 6.75 -9.52
N LEU A 26 13.18 6.79 -9.18
CA LEU A 26 12.26 5.70 -9.43
C LEU A 26 11.86 5.74 -10.91
N PRO A 27 11.76 4.58 -11.60
CA PRO A 27 11.26 4.56 -12.95
C PRO A 27 9.83 5.14 -12.96
N THR A 28 9.59 6.11 -13.83
CA THR A 28 8.24 6.51 -14.25
C THR A 28 7.61 5.26 -14.86
N VAL A 29 6.71 4.60 -14.12
CA VAL A 29 5.87 3.56 -14.72
C VAL A 29 4.91 4.31 -15.62
N GLU A 30 5.21 4.22 -16.91
CA GLU A 30 4.30 4.51 -18.00
C GLU A 30 3.03 3.67 -17.81
N GLU A 31 1.88 4.31 -18.04
CA GLU A 31 0.53 3.89 -17.64
C GLU A 31 -0.03 2.68 -18.42
N ASP A 32 0.81 1.91 -19.13
CA ASP A 32 0.35 1.06 -20.23
C ASP A 32 -0.11 -0.37 -19.85
N ASP A 33 0.01 -0.78 -18.59
CA ASP A 33 -0.58 -2.05 -18.13
C ASP A 33 -1.82 -1.81 -17.24
N PRO A 34 -3.04 -1.98 -17.78
CA PRO A 34 -4.29 -1.76 -17.03
C PRO A 34 -4.45 -2.72 -15.84
N ASN A 35 -3.60 -3.74 -15.69
CA ASN A 35 -3.61 -4.68 -14.56
C ASN A 35 -2.54 -4.43 -13.49
N VAL A 36 -1.66 -3.44 -13.68
CA VAL A 36 -0.58 -3.11 -12.74
C VAL A 36 -0.76 -1.69 -12.23
N VAL A 37 -1.31 -1.56 -11.02
CA VAL A 37 -1.55 -0.24 -10.42
C VAL A 37 -0.36 0.14 -9.54
N LYS A 38 0.36 1.18 -9.99
CA LYS A 38 1.40 2.00 -9.32
C LYS A 38 2.84 1.47 -9.26
N SER A 39 3.73 2.24 -9.91
CA SER A 39 5.18 2.36 -9.72
C SER A 39 5.61 2.37 -8.25
N PRO A 40 6.89 2.03 -7.94
CA PRO A 40 7.40 2.03 -6.58
C PRO A 40 7.46 3.48 -6.10
N ARG A 41 6.45 3.95 -5.38
CA ARG A 41 6.56 5.19 -4.60
C ARG A 41 7.10 4.83 -3.22
N TYR A 42 7.86 5.74 -2.63
CA TYR A 42 8.19 5.61 -1.22
C TYR A 42 6.92 5.60 -0.37
N SER A 43 6.75 4.54 0.42
CA SER A 43 5.66 4.41 1.38
C SER A 43 6.01 5.26 2.60
N GLN A 44 5.22 6.30 2.86
CA GLN A 44 5.40 7.12 4.07
C GLN A 44 5.29 6.27 5.33
N HIS A 45 4.41 5.27 5.35
CA HIS A 45 4.25 4.36 6.48
C HIS A 45 5.55 3.64 6.85
N TYR A 46 6.25 3.04 5.89
CA TYR A 46 7.49 2.31 6.19
C TYR A 46 8.61 3.23 6.67
N LEU A 47 8.65 4.46 6.18
CA LEU A 47 9.62 5.44 6.68
C LEU A 47 9.30 5.90 8.10
N TRP A 48 8.03 6.10 8.44
CA TRP A 48 7.62 6.45 9.81
C TRP A 48 7.91 5.32 10.79
N ASP A 49 7.63 4.08 10.37
CA ASP A 49 7.91 2.88 11.16
C ASP A 49 9.41 2.78 11.47
N GLU A 50 10.26 2.90 10.45
CA GLU A 50 11.72 2.91 10.61
C GLU A 50 12.19 4.03 11.54
N LEU A 51 11.68 5.26 11.35
CA LEU A 51 12.05 6.38 12.21
C LEU A 51 11.70 6.09 13.68
N SER A 52 10.51 5.53 13.93
CA SER A 52 10.07 5.20 15.29
C SER A 52 10.91 4.10 15.95
N GLY A 53 11.36 3.12 15.15
CA GLY A 53 12.18 2.01 15.63
C GLY A 53 13.64 2.39 15.85
N VAL A 54 14.22 3.20 14.96
CA VAL A 54 15.65 3.53 15.01
C VAL A 54 15.95 4.69 15.95
N TRP A 55 15.05 5.69 16.05
CA TRP A 55 15.30 6.91 16.84
C TRP A 55 15.77 6.60 18.26
N ARG A 56 15.08 5.69 18.95
CA ARG A 56 15.39 5.33 20.34
C ARG A 56 16.78 4.70 20.49
N GLY A 57 17.19 3.86 19.54
CA GLY A 57 18.53 3.28 19.54
C GLY A 57 19.61 4.32 19.23
N MET A 58 19.28 5.25 18.33
CA MET A 58 20.18 6.33 17.92
C MET A 58 20.43 7.35 19.04
N GLU A 59 19.40 7.68 19.82
CA GLU A 59 19.49 8.57 20.99
C GLU A 59 20.41 8.01 22.09
N ILE A 60 20.48 6.69 22.22
CA ILE A 60 21.41 6.03 23.16
C ILE A 60 22.84 6.03 22.61
N ALA A 61 22.99 5.82 21.29
CA ALA A 61 24.29 5.67 20.65
C ALA A 61 25.02 7.00 20.39
N ILE A 62 24.28 8.11 20.22
CA ILE A 62 24.81 9.41 19.81
C ILE A 62 24.24 10.49 20.74
N GLU A 63 25.13 11.15 21.47
CA GLU A 63 24.75 12.26 22.35
C GLU A 63 24.20 13.46 21.57
N GLN A 64 23.27 14.19 22.18
CA GLN A 64 22.59 15.32 21.53
C GLN A 64 23.55 16.42 21.06
N ALA A 65 24.66 16.63 21.75
CA ALA A 65 25.70 17.60 21.40
C ALA A 65 26.32 17.32 20.01
N GLU A 66 26.51 16.04 19.69
CA GLU A 66 27.08 15.60 18.41
C GLU A 66 26.15 15.93 17.24
N TRP A 67 24.83 15.81 17.43
CA TRP A 67 23.84 16.19 16.42
C TRP A 67 23.90 17.69 16.11
N THR A 68 24.00 18.53 17.14
CA THR A 68 24.15 19.98 16.96
C THR A 68 25.47 20.33 16.29
N ALA A 69 26.59 19.74 16.73
CA ALA A 69 27.90 19.98 16.14
C ALA A 69 27.95 19.58 14.66
N ALA A 70 27.32 18.45 14.30
CA ALA A 70 27.39 17.90 12.94
C ALA A 70 26.46 18.58 11.92
N PHE A 71 25.36 19.21 12.36
CA PHE A 71 24.30 19.71 11.47
C PHE A 71 23.89 21.18 11.68
N ALA A 72 24.00 21.75 12.88
CA ALA A 72 23.44 23.09 13.17
C ALA A 72 24.15 24.23 12.41
N GLY A 73 25.45 24.09 12.14
CA GLY A 73 26.23 25.08 11.39
C GLY A 73 26.17 24.95 9.87
N LEU A 74 25.42 23.97 9.34
CA LEU A 74 25.39 23.72 7.90
C LEU A 74 24.52 24.74 7.17
N THR A 75 25.02 25.27 6.07
CA THR A 75 24.20 26.01 5.11
C THR A 75 23.16 25.08 4.45
N PRO A 76 22.04 25.60 3.93
CA PRO A 76 21.02 24.78 3.26
C PRO A 76 21.59 23.90 2.13
N LYS A 77 22.56 24.42 1.37
CA LYS A 77 23.21 23.67 0.28
C LYS A 77 24.11 22.54 0.80
N GLN A 78 24.86 22.78 1.87
CA GLN A 78 25.69 21.75 2.51
C GLN A 78 24.82 20.66 3.14
N LEU A 79 23.72 21.06 3.81
CA LEU A 79 22.76 20.13 4.38
C LEU A 79 22.14 19.25 3.29
N ALA A 80 21.68 19.84 2.17
CA ALA A 80 21.13 19.08 1.05
C ALA A 80 22.13 18.08 0.46
N ASN A 81 23.40 18.48 0.28
CA ASN A 81 24.46 17.58 -0.17
C ASN A 81 24.70 16.43 0.81
N LYS A 82 24.72 16.71 2.11
CA LYS A 82 24.93 15.71 3.16
C LYS A 82 23.76 14.72 3.23
N LEU A 83 22.52 15.22 3.13
CA LEU A 83 21.31 14.39 3.05
C LEU A 83 21.32 13.50 1.79
N ARG A 84 21.71 14.04 0.64
CA ARG A 84 21.84 13.26 -0.60
C ARG A 84 22.91 12.17 -0.48
N TRP A 85 24.05 12.50 0.13
CA TRP A 85 25.13 11.54 0.38
C TRP A 85 24.67 10.41 1.31
N LEU A 86 23.91 10.72 2.37
CA LEU A 86 23.29 9.71 3.23
C LEU A 86 22.29 8.86 2.45
N ALA A 87 21.41 9.49 1.67
CA ALA A 87 20.39 8.81 0.88
C ALA A 87 20.98 7.80 -0.13
N ASN A 88 22.14 8.10 -0.73
CA ASN A 88 22.84 7.17 -1.62
C ASN A 88 23.29 5.87 -0.93
N ARG A 89 23.46 5.86 0.40
CA ARG A 89 23.87 4.69 1.18
C ARG A 89 22.70 3.86 1.68
N VAL A 90 21.48 4.37 1.52
CA VAL A 90 20.25 3.71 1.96
C VAL A 90 19.81 2.68 0.91
N ASP A 91 19.38 1.51 1.37
CA ASP A 91 18.69 0.54 0.53
C ASP A 91 17.24 1.00 0.30
N ALA A 92 17.03 1.78 -0.75
CA ALA A 92 15.75 2.40 -1.09
C ALA A 92 14.61 1.40 -1.32
N ARG A 93 14.93 0.15 -1.73
CA ARG A 93 13.95 -0.88 -2.07
C ARG A 93 13.06 -1.26 -0.88
N LYS A 94 13.60 -1.20 0.33
CA LYS A 94 12.88 -1.52 1.58
C LYS A 94 11.70 -0.60 1.83
N TYR A 95 11.77 0.64 1.35
CA TYR A 95 10.76 1.67 1.59
C TYR A 95 9.76 1.79 0.44
N HIS A 96 9.86 0.95 -0.59
CA HIS A 96 8.90 0.95 -1.68
C HIS A 96 7.52 0.51 -1.20
N THR A 97 6.49 1.16 -1.73
CA THR A 97 5.11 0.73 -1.51
C THR A 97 4.93 -0.67 -2.06
N ASN A 98 4.31 -1.56 -1.27
CA ASN A 98 4.00 -2.91 -1.72
C ASN A 98 3.15 -2.85 -2.99
N ARG A 99 3.48 -3.71 -3.97
CA ARG A 99 2.69 -3.84 -5.19
C ARG A 99 1.26 -4.24 -4.81
N TYR A 100 0.31 -3.34 -5.04
CA TYR A 100 -1.10 -3.67 -4.81
C TYR A 100 -1.56 -4.64 -5.89
N ARG A 101 -1.83 -5.89 -5.49
CA ARG A 101 -2.47 -6.86 -6.38
C ARG A 101 -3.96 -6.56 -6.39
N LYS A 102 -4.53 -6.24 -7.56
CA LYS A 102 -5.98 -6.15 -7.73
C LYS A 102 -6.62 -7.40 -7.13
N GLN A 103 -7.60 -7.20 -6.25
CA GLN A 103 -8.35 -8.29 -5.64
C GLN A 103 -8.84 -9.20 -6.76
N LYS A 104 -8.50 -10.50 -6.71
CA LYS A 104 -8.96 -11.45 -7.72
C LYS A 104 -10.48 -11.34 -7.77
N THR A 105 -11.04 -11.04 -8.94
CA THR A 105 -12.49 -11.06 -9.16
C THR A 105 -12.99 -12.36 -8.58
N LYS A 106 -13.88 -12.28 -7.57
CA LYS A 106 -14.45 -13.47 -6.95
C LYS A 106 -14.95 -14.36 -8.08
N ARG A 107 -14.44 -15.59 -8.19
CA ARG A 107 -14.95 -16.56 -9.17
C ARG A 107 -16.48 -16.54 -9.05
N LYS A 108 -17.18 -16.35 -10.17
CA LYS A 108 -18.65 -16.49 -10.19
C LYS A 108 -18.93 -17.81 -9.49
N LYS A 109 -19.77 -17.79 -8.44
CA LYS A 109 -20.14 -19.00 -7.72
C LYS A 109 -20.65 -19.98 -8.78
N THR A 110 -19.90 -21.04 -9.06
CA THR A 110 -20.44 -22.16 -9.82
C THR A 110 -21.68 -22.58 -9.03
N ILE A 111 -22.84 -22.61 -9.68
CA ILE A 111 -24.04 -23.17 -9.06
C ILE A 111 -23.72 -24.65 -8.86
N SER A 112 -23.12 -24.99 -7.72
CA SER A 112 -22.91 -26.36 -7.33
C SER A 112 -24.26 -26.86 -6.84
N GLY A 113 -24.85 -27.76 -7.61
CA GLY A 113 -26.10 -28.40 -7.27
C GLY A 113 -27.13 -28.22 -8.35
N ASN A 114 -27.69 -29.34 -8.74
CA ASN A 114 -28.93 -29.47 -9.50
C ASN A 114 -30.11 -28.86 -8.72
N ARG A 115 -30.11 -27.53 -8.51
CA ARG A 115 -31.16 -26.80 -7.78
C ARG A 115 -32.35 -26.51 -8.69
N GLY A 116 -32.91 -27.55 -9.31
CA GLY A 116 -34.07 -27.41 -10.17
C GLY A 116 -34.48 -28.66 -10.97
N ASN A 117 -33.56 -29.57 -11.32
CA ASN A 117 -33.92 -30.79 -12.05
C ASN A 117 -34.03 -31.99 -11.10
N HIS A 118 -34.77 -31.86 -10.00
CA HIS A 118 -35.24 -33.03 -9.30
C HIS A 118 -36.34 -33.67 -10.16
N VAL A 119 -35.93 -34.65 -10.98
CA VAL A 119 -36.81 -35.39 -11.90
C VAL A 119 -38.03 -35.97 -11.17
N SER A 120 -37.85 -36.38 -9.90
CA SER A 120 -38.94 -36.85 -9.04
C SER A 120 -39.97 -35.76 -8.73
N THR A 121 -39.53 -34.56 -8.33
CA THR A 121 -40.44 -33.44 -8.03
C THR A 121 -41.16 -32.95 -9.28
N GLN A 122 -40.48 -32.92 -10.44
CA GLN A 122 -41.13 -32.60 -11.72
C GLN A 122 -42.17 -33.66 -12.13
N LYS A 123 -41.89 -34.96 -11.94
CA LYS A 123 -42.87 -36.03 -12.18
C LYS A 123 -44.11 -35.87 -11.31
N GLU A 124 -43.92 -35.55 -10.02
CA GLU A 124 -45.02 -35.36 -9.07
C GLU A 124 -45.92 -34.17 -9.45
N ILE A 125 -45.33 -33.03 -9.81
CA ILE A 125 -46.07 -31.84 -10.27
C ILE A 125 -46.88 -32.16 -11.54
N ASN A 126 -46.29 -32.89 -12.49
CA ASN A 126 -47.00 -33.29 -13.72
C ASN A 126 -48.15 -34.26 -13.43
N ASN A 127 -47.97 -35.21 -12.51
CA ASN A 127 -49.05 -36.11 -12.09
C ASN A 127 -50.20 -35.34 -11.44
N ARG A 128 -49.91 -34.38 -10.56
CA ARG A 128 -50.94 -33.53 -9.94
C ARG A 128 -51.72 -32.72 -10.99
N LYS A 129 -51.03 -32.11 -11.97
CA LYS A 129 -51.68 -31.40 -13.09
C LYS A 129 -52.58 -32.31 -13.94
N ARG A 130 -52.14 -33.54 -14.21
CA ARG A 130 -52.93 -34.52 -14.97
C ARG A 130 -54.20 -34.94 -14.23
N VAL A 131 -54.10 -35.17 -12.92
CA VAL A 131 -55.26 -35.52 -12.08
C VAL A 131 -56.25 -34.36 -12.01
N SER A 132 -55.78 -33.13 -11.80
CA SER A 132 -56.67 -31.95 -11.73
C SER A 132 -57.40 -31.70 -13.05
N LEU A 133 -56.77 -31.94 -14.19
CA LEU A 133 -57.40 -31.79 -15.51
C LEU A 133 -58.48 -32.85 -15.77
N LYS A 134 -58.29 -34.09 -15.27
CA LYS A 134 -59.29 -35.17 -15.38
C LYS A 134 -60.51 -34.97 -14.47
N LEU A 135 -60.38 -34.21 -13.38
CA LEU A 135 -61.48 -33.91 -12.47
C LEU A 135 -62.36 -32.74 -12.95
N LEU A 136 -61.91 -32.01 -13.97
CA LEU A 136 -62.60 -30.86 -14.56
C LEU A 136 -63.30 -31.19 -15.90
N GLN A 137 -63.31 -32.47 -16.32
CA GLN A 137 -64.06 -33.02 -17.45
C GLN A 137 -65.16 -33.93 -16.94
#